data_AF-A0A370AS79-F1
#
_entry.id   AF-A0A370AS79-F1
#
_cell.length_a   1.000
_cell.length_b   1.000
_cell.length_c   1.000
_cell.angle_alpha   90.00
_cell.angle_beta   90.00
_cell.angle_gamma   90.00
#
_symmetry.space_group_name_H-M   'P 1'
#
loop_
_entity.id
_entity.type
_entity.pdbx_description
1 polymer ?
#
loop_
_entity_poly.entity_id
_entity_poly.type
_entity_poly.pdbx_seq_one_letter_code
_entity_poly.pdbx_strand_id
1 'polypeptide(L)'
;MLEKYEQFGIEKFLFEYPGISTTPSSVLGIFLRGTFNFTAETDKRGTISDQYEIEILVPFNFPRSVPVVREIRGKIPKNGDFHVNPDGSLCLGSPLRLLSLVNSNPNLVAFAEKCLIPYFYAVSIKLNYGDDFMFGELDHGNVGALEDYSLLLGLEEDSQIIQAFQLMGLKKRVGNKKACPCGCGKRLVRIPVKVATCSGRKLPLHRHHPTC
;
A
#
# COMPACT_ATOMS: atom_id res chain seq x y z
N MET A 1 16.09 21.88 3.54
CA MET A 1 14.76 21.23 3.52
C MET A 1 14.66 20.17 2.43
N LEU A 2 15.28 20.38 1.25
CA LEU A 2 15.33 19.40 0.14
C LEU A 2 16.29 18.21 0.38
N GLU A 3 17.40 18.39 1.12
CA GLU A 3 18.37 17.31 1.43
C GLU A 3 17.75 16.08 2.12
N LYS A 4 16.68 16.26 2.92
CA LYS A 4 15.98 15.14 3.59
C LYS A 4 15.16 14.29 2.63
N TYR A 5 14.93 14.75 1.40
CA TYR A 5 14.09 14.11 0.39
C TYR A 5 14.90 13.40 -0.70
N GLU A 6 16.18 13.73 -0.86
CA GLU A 6 17.14 12.96 -1.65
C GLU A 6 17.16 11.49 -1.18
N GLN A 7 17.20 11.26 0.13
CA GLN A 7 17.23 9.91 0.71
C GLN A 7 15.99 9.05 0.39
N PHE A 8 14.88 9.67 -0.03
CA PHE A 8 13.61 9.01 -0.33
C PHE A 8 13.32 8.88 -1.83
N GLY A 9 14.31 9.20 -2.67
CA GLY A 9 14.23 8.98 -4.11
C GLY A 9 13.27 9.93 -4.83
N ILE A 10 13.01 11.12 -4.29
CA ILE A 10 12.15 12.11 -4.97
C ILE A 10 12.80 12.62 -6.25
N GLU A 11 14.10 12.90 -6.27
CA GLU A 11 14.78 13.34 -7.49
C GLU A 11 14.75 12.25 -8.56
N LYS A 12 15.02 11.01 -8.17
CA LYS A 12 14.89 9.84 -9.05
C LYS A 12 13.46 9.70 -9.57
N PHE A 13 12.45 9.89 -8.72
CA PHE A 13 11.05 9.88 -9.13
C PHE A 13 10.75 10.99 -10.15
N LEU A 14 11.21 12.21 -9.93
CA LEU A 14 11.01 13.32 -10.89
C LEU A 14 11.75 13.07 -12.21
N PHE A 15 12.90 12.41 -12.17
CA PHE A 15 13.64 11.99 -13.36
C PHE A 15 12.89 10.91 -14.15
N GLU A 16 12.32 9.91 -13.49
CA GLU A 16 11.57 8.82 -14.14
C GLU A 16 10.17 9.26 -14.61
N TYR A 17 9.57 10.23 -13.92
CA TYR A 17 8.25 10.78 -14.23
C TYR A 17 8.36 12.29 -14.55
N PRO A 18 8.92 12.67 -15.72
CA PRO A 18 9.23 14.06 -16.05
C PRO A 18 7.99 14.95 -16.24
N GLY A 19 6.80 14.37 -16.37
CA GLY A 19 5.52 15.10 -16.36
C GLY A 19 5.10 15.57 -14.96
N ILE A 20 5.79 15.12 -13.91
CA ILE A 20 5.56 15.52 -12.52
C ILE A 20 6.60 16.56 -12.10
N SER A 21 6.15 17.57 -11.37
CA SER A 21 7.00 18.63 -10.82
C SER A 21 6.68 18.87 -9.34
N THR A 22 7.63 19.47 -8.62
CA THR A 22 7.40 19.93 -7.25
C THR A 22 6.57 21.21 -7.25
N THR A 23 5.67 21.34 -6.28
CA THR A 23 4.97 22.59 -5.98
C THR A 23 5.33 23.07 -4.57
N PRO A 24 5.11 24.35 -4.21
CA PRO A 24 5.51 24.90 -2.92
C PRO A 24 5.10 24.01 -1.74
N SER A 25 6.03 23.75 -0.83
CA SER A 25 5.78 22.90 0.33
C SER A 25 4.77 23.56 1.28
N SER A 26 3.89 22.75 1.85
CA SER A 26 3.00 23.16 2.94
C SER A 26 3.60 22.73 4.27
N VAL A 27 2.95 23.09 5.38
CA VAL A 27 3.25 22.52 6.72
C VAL A 27 3.06 21.00 6.79
N LEU A 28 2.38 20.38 5.82
CA LEU A 28 2.11 18.95 5.79
C LEU A 28 3.21 18.14 5.08
N GLY A 29 3.93 18.73 4.13
CA GLY A 29 4.93 18.03 3.32
C GLY A 29 5.19 18.71 1.98
N ILE A 30 5.84 17.96 1.08
CA ILE A 30 6.05 18.35 -0.31
C ILE A 30 4.89 17.85 -1.16
N PHE A 31 4.39 18.72 -2.04
CA PHE A 31 3.44 18.33 -3.08
C PHE A 31 4.17 18.13 -4.40
N LEU A 32 3.85 17.04 -5.08
CA LEU A 32 4.25 16.75 -6.44
C LEU A 32 2.99 16.73 -7.31
N ARG A 33 2.99 17.42 -8.45
CA ARG A 33 1.83 17.51 -9.34
C ARG A 33 2.22 17.41 -10.80
N GLY A 34 1.31 16.84 -11.60
CA GLY A 34 1.38 16.85 -13.05
C GLY A 34 0.90 15.54 -13.68
N THR A 35 1.38 15.28 -14.90
CA THR A 35 1.03 14.10 -15.68
C THR A 35 1.85 12.89 -15.25
N PHE A 36 1.19 11.90 -14.67
CA PHE A 36 1.77 10.59 -14.36
C PHE A 36 1.50 9.64 -15.53
N ASN A 37 2.55 9.37 -16.30
CA ASN A 37 2.54 8.39 -17.38
C ASN A 37 2.99 7.04 -16.83
N PHE A 38 2.31 5.96 -17.22
CA PHE A 38 2.76 4.61 -16.90
C PHE A 38 2.53 3.66 -18.07
N THR A 39 3.26 2.56 -18.05
CA THR A 39 2.99 1.40 -18.88
C THR A 39 3.12 0.17 -17.99
N ALA A 40 2.12 -0.70 -18.03
CA ALA A 40 2.12 -1.93 -17.25
C ALA A 40 1.51 -3.06 -18.07
N GLU A 41 1.96 -4.27 -17.80
CA GLU A 41 1.56 -5.48 -18.49
C GLU A 41 1.18 -6.56 -17.47
N THR A 42 0.11 -7.28 -17.76
CA THR A 42 -0.26 -8.49 -17.00
C THR A 42 -0.59 -9.62 -17.96
N ASP A 43 -0.30 -10.85 -17.54
CA ASP A 43 -0.58 -12.06 -18.34
C ASP A 43 -2.06 -12.18 -18.77
N LYS A 44 -2.98 -11.55 -18.03
CA LYS A 44 -4.43 -11.66 -18.27
C LYS A 44 -4.97 -10.66 -19.30
N ARG A 45 -4.40 -9.45 -19.37
CA ARG A 45 -4.98 -8.34 -20.14
C ARG A 45 -3.97 -7.60 -21.03
N GLY A 46 -2.71 -8.05 -21.05
CA GLY A 46 -1.66 -7.48 -21.87
C GLY A 46 -1.23 -6.09 -21.39
N THR A 47 -0.54 -5.38 -22.29
CA THR A 47 0.07 -4.09 -22.02
C THR A 47 -0.96 -2.96 -22.10
N ILE A 48 -1.00 -2.11 -21.07
CA ILE A 48 -1.70 -0.82 -21.08
C ILE A 48 -0.66 0.28 -20.90
N SER A 49 -0.77 1.30 -21.75
CA SER A 49 -0.11 2.59 -21.58
C SER A 49 -1.19 3.65 -21.41
N ASP A 50 -1.11 4.40 -20.31
CA ASP A 50 -2.09 5.44 -20.02
C ASP A 50 -1.48 6.54 -19.13
N GLN A 51 -2.22 7.63 -18.95
CA GLN A 51 -1.82 8.78 -18.16
C GLN A 51 -2.95 9.32 -17.28
N TYR A 52 -2.55 9.87 -16.14
CA TYR A 52 -3.44 10.54 -15.19
C TYR A 52 -2.80 11.83 -14.69
N GLU A 53 -3.62 12.85 -14.47
CA GLU A 53 -3.20 14.07 -13.82
C GLU A 53 -3.37 13.89 -12.31
N ILE A 54 -2.25 13.92 -11.58
CA ILE A 54 -2.25 13.57 -10.16
C ILE A 54 -1.59 14.62 -9.29
N GLU A 55 -1.96 14.60 -8.03
CA GLU A 55 -1.24 15.22 -6.93
C GLU A 55 -0.77 14.14 -5.96
N ILE A 56 0.50 14.22 -5.54
CA ILE A 56 1.08 13.41 -4.49
C ILE A 56 1.54 14.34 -3.36
N LEU A 57 0.94 14.20 -2.17
CA LEU A 57 1.49 14.75 -0.93
C LEU A 57 2.46 13.74 -0.33
N VAL A 58 3.75 14.09 -0.27
CA VAL A 58 4.77 13.36 0.46
C VAL A 58 4.95 13.99 1.85
N PRO A 59 4.51 13.33 2.94
CA PRO A 59 4.58 13.91 4.29
C PRO A 59 6.01 14.12 4.78
N PHE A 60 6.26 15.14 5.61
CA PHE A 60 7.59 15.40 6.21
C PHE A 60 8.16 14.27 7.08
N ASN A 61 7.26 13.42 7.58
CA ASN A 61 7.58 12.26 8.40
C ASN A 61 7.61 10.96 7.61
N PHE A 62 7.48 10.97 6.28
CA PHE A 62 7.74 9.80 5.43
C PHE A 62 9.09 9.17 5.80
N PRO A 63 9.19 7.83 5.92
CA PRO A 63 8.18 6.79 5.63
C PRO A 63 7.24 6.44 6.81
N ARG A 64 7.23 7.22 7.90
CA ARG A 64 6.31 6.96 9.04
C ARG A 64 4.85 7.27 8.71
N SER A 65 4.61 8.07 7.67
CA SER A 65 3.31 8.24 7.05
C SER A 65 3.43 7.97 5.55
N VAL A 66 2.35 7.43 4.97
CA VAL A 66 2.26 7.05 3.57
C VAL A 66 1.96 8.29 2.71
N PRO A 67 2.49 8.40 1.49
CA PRO A 67 2.09 9.45 0.54
C PRO A 67 0.57 9.40 0.27
N VAL A 68 -0.05 10.57 0.19
CA VAL A 68 -1.47 10.71 -0.15
C VAL A 68 -1.59 11.15 -1.59
N VAL A 69 -2.41 10.47 -2.38
CA VAL A 69 -2.49 10.67 -3.83
C VAL A 69 -3.92 11.02 -4.21
N ARG A 70 -4.09 11.95 -5.14
CA ARG A 70 -5.38 12.34 -5.72
C ARG A 70 -5.27 12.43 -7.23
N GLU A 71 -6.32 12.05 -7.95
CA GLU A 71 -6.50 12.42 -9.35
C GLU A 71 -7.21 13.79 -9.42
N ILE A 72 -6.71 14.68 -10.28
CA ILE A 72 -7.06 16.12 -10.22
C ILE A 72 -7.74 16.66 -11.48
N ARG A 73 -8.02 15.84 -12.50
CA ARG A 73 -8.74 16.26 -13.72
C ARG A 73 -10.07 15.54 -13.96
N GLY A 74 -10.49 14.66 -13.06
CA GLY A 74 -11.79 14.01 -13.11
C GLY A 74 -11.87 12.85 -14.10
N LYS A 75 -10.73 12.28 -14.52
CA LYS A 75 -10.73 11.07 -15.35
C LYS A 75 -11.27 9.86 -14.56
N ILE A 76 -11.05 9.84 -13.25
CA ILE A 76 -11.52 8.77 -12.36
C ILE A 76 -12.80 9.24 -11.66
N PRO A 77 -13.93 8.52 -11.78
CA PRO A 77 -15.13 8.81 -11.01
C PRO A 77 -14.86 8.79 -9.51
N LYS A 78 -15.32 9.82 -8.79
CA LYS A 78 -15.03 10.02 -7.36
C LYS A 78 -15.99 9.22 -6.47
N ASN A 79 -15.89 7.89 -6.52
CA ASN A 79 -16.71 7.00 -5.70
C ASN A 79 -15.92 5.77 -5.25
N GLY A 80 -16.56 4.96 -4.39
CA GLY A 80 -15.99 3.73 -3.84
C GLY A 80 -15.57 2.74 -4.93
N ASP A 81 -16.37 2.58 -5.99
CA ASP A 81 -16.12 1.61 -7.07
C ASP A 81 -14.79 1.82 -7.81
N PHE A 82 -14.23 3.03 -7.75
CA PHE A 82 -12.91 3.37 -8.28
C PHE A 82 -11.85 3.52 -7.20
N HIS A 83 -12.12 3.03 -5.99
CA HIS A 83 -11.24 3.15 -4.83
C HIS A 83 -10.87 4.62 -4.55
N VAL A 84 -11.84 5.53 -4.66
CA VAL A 84 -11.69 6.93 -4.27
C VAL A 84 -12.38 7.15 -2.92
N ASN A 85 -11.61 7.57 -1.93
CA ASN A 85 -12.09 7.88 -0.58
C ASN A 85 -12.98 9.14 -0.59
N PRO A 86 -13.81 9.35 0.46
CA PRO A 86 -14.67 10.54 0.56
C PRO A 86 -13.94 11.89 0.51
N ASP A 87 -12.66 11.93 0.90
CA ASP A 87 -11.80 13.13 0.83
C ASP A 87 -11.12 13.30 -0.55
N GLY A 88 -11.47 12.46 -1.52
CA GLY A 88 -10.90 12.43 -2.87
C GLY A 88 -9.53 11.75 -2.98
N SER A 89 -8.98 11.22 -1.89
CA SER A 89 -7.73 10.44 -1.95
C SER A 89 -7.94 9.06 -2.55
N LEU A 90 -6.92 8.54 -3.22
CA LEU A 90 -6.95 7.20 -3.79
C LEU A 90 -6.66 6.16 -2.69
N CYS A 91 -7.50 5.14 -2.59
CA CYS A 91 -7.32 3.98 -1.74
C CYS A 91 -6.39 2.97 -2.44
N LEU A 92 -5.09 3.09 -2.18
CA LEU A 92 -4.04 2.28 -2.82
C LEU A 92 -3.77 0.95 -2.09
N GLY A 93 -4.54 0.64 -1.04
CA GLY A 93 -4.37 -0.54 -0.18
C GLY A 93 -4.66 -0.23 1.28
N SER A 94 -4.67 -1.26 2.13
CA SER A 94 -4.94 -1.06 3.56
C SER A 94 -3.81 -0.25 4.25
N PRO A 95 -4.13 0.50 5.32
CA PRO A 95 -3.15 1.28 6.06
C PRO A 95 -1.90 0.50 6.50
N LEU A 96 -2.06 -0.71 7.05
CA LEU A 96 -0.93 -1.50 7.54
C LEU A 96 -0.05 -2.02 6.39
N ARG A 97 -0.65 -2.40 5.26
CA ARG A 97 0.07 -2.86 4.08
C ARG A 97 0.89 -1.75 3.46
N LEU A 98 0.28 -0.58 3.27
CA LEU A 98 0.98 0.60 2.75
C LEU A 98 2.11 1.03 3.68
N LEU A 99 1.88 1.06 5.00
CA LEU A 99 2.93 1.36 5.98
C LEU A 99 4.06 0.32 5.95
N SER A 100 3.74 -0.97 5.86
CA SER A 100 4.74 -2.04 5.73
C SER A 100 5.62 -1.86 4.50
N LEU A 101 4.99 -1.54 3.36
CA LEU A 101 5.65 -1.33 2.08
C LEU A 101 6.63 -0.15 2.16
N VAL A 102 6.16 1.03 2.58
CA VAL A 102 7.01 2.24 2.62
C VAL A 102 8.09 2.14 3.71
N ASN A 103 7.86 1.43 4.81
CA ASN A 103 8.90 1.24 5.84
C ASN A 103 9.94 0.18 5.44
N SER A 104 9.58 -0.77 4.57
CA SER A 104 10.50 -1.80 4.08
C SER A 104 11.39 -1.28 2.96
N ASN A 105 10.86 -0.39 2.11
CA ASN A 105 11.63 0.30 1.08
C ASN A 105 11.15 1.77 1.00
N PRO A 106 11.73 2.70 1.79
CA PRO A 106 11.29 4.08 1.89
C PRO A 106 11.74 4.88 0.67
N ASN A 107 11.12 4.60 -0.46
CA ASN A 107 11.48 5.16 -1.74
C ASN A 107 10.21 5.46 -2.55
N LEU A 108 10.11 6.68 -3.09
CA LEU A 108 8.91 7.12 -3.81
C LEU A 108 8.73 6.41 -5.16
N VAL A 109 9.81 6.06 -5.86
CA VAL A 109 9.75 5.21 -7.06
C VAL A 109 9.17 3.84 -6.71
N ALA A 110 9.67 3.21 -5.64
CA ALA A 110 9.16 1.91 -5.19
C ALA A 110 7.68 1.97 -4.76
N PHE A 111 7.24 3.08 -4.19
CA PHE A 111 5.83 3.34 -3.91
C PHE A 111 5.02 3.47 -5.21
N ALA A 112 5.53 4.17 -6.21
CA ALA A 112 4.87 4.29 -7.50
C ALA A 112 4.72 2.92 -8.20
N GLU A 113 5.81 2.15 -8.29
CA GLU A 113 5.82 0.82 -8.90
C GLU A 113 4.86 -0.16 -8.24
N LYS A 114 4.74 -0.11 -6.91
CA LYS A 114 3.98 -1.11 -6.15
C LYS A 114 2.56 -0.67 -5.78
N CYS A 115 2.26 0.63 -5.86
CA CYS A 115 0.96 1.17 -5.45
C CYS A 115 0.29 1.96 -6.58
N LEU A 116 0.99 2.94 -7.18
CA LEU A 116 0.40 3.79 -8.22
C LEU A 116 0.15 3.04 -9.52
N ILE A 117 1.17 2.36 -10.05
CA ILE A 117 1.07 1.66 -11.32
C ILE A 117 0.00 0.57 -11.28
N PRO A 118 -0.06 -0.33 -10.27
CA PRO A 118 -1.11 -1.35 -10.20
C PRO A 118 -2.52 -0.74 -10.08
N TYR A 119 -2.67 0.32 -9.29
CA TYR A 119 -3.94 1.04 -9.16
C TYR A 119 -4.37 1.65 -10.51
N PHE A 120 -3.52 2.43 -11.16
CA PHE A 120 -3.88 3.09 -12.43
C PHE A 120 -4.08 2.09 -13.55
N TYR A 121 -3.34 0.98 -13.58
CA TYR A 121 -3.61 -0.12 -14.51
C TYR A 121 -5.02 -0.68 -14.33
N ALA A 122 -5.41 -0.98 -13.09
CA ALA A 122 -6.73 -1.52 -12.79
C ALA A 122 -7.85 -0.51 -13.10
N VAL A 123 -7.65 0.78 -12.80
CA VAL A 123 -8.59 1.84 -13.19
C VAL A 123 -8.71 1.95 -14.70
N SER A 124 -7.60 1.96 -15.45
CA SER A 124 -7.64 2.02 -16.92
C SER A 124 -8.35 0.82 -17.53
N ILE A 125 -8.17 -0.38 -16.97
CA ILE A 125 -8.94 -1.57 -17.35
C ILE A 125 -10.43 -1.36 -17.13
N LYS A 126 -10.82 -0.94 -15.92
CA LYS A 126 -12.22 -0.72 -15.56
C LYS A 126 -12.89 0.35 -16.43
N LEU A 127 -12.19 1.45 -16.70
CA LEU A 127 -12.69 2.53 -17.56
C LEU A 127 -12.83 2.10 -19.03
N ASN A 128 -11.87 1.33 -19.55
CA ASN A 128 -11.85 0.97 -20.98
C ASN A 128 -12.73 -0.23 -21.33
N TYR A 129 -12.86 -1.19 -20.42
CA TYR A 129 -13.49 -2.48 -20.69
C TYR A 129 -14.70 -2.77 -19.80
N GLY A 130 -14.99 -1.92 -18.80
CA GLY A 130 -16.09 -2.13 -17.86
C GLY A 130 -15.87 -3.31 -16.92
N ASP A 131 -14.65 -3.81 -16.81
CA ASP A 131 -14.30 -4.93 -15.93
C ASP A 131 -14.23 -4.50 -14.46
N ASP A 132 -14.53 -5.43 -13.57
CA ASP A 132 -14.24 -5.29 -12.13
C ASP A 132 -12.73 -5.21 -11.87
N PHE A 133 -12.33 -4.64 -10.72
CA PHE A 133 -10.91 -4.43 -10.40
C PHE A 133 -10.20 -5.79 -10.31
N MET A 134 -9.29 -6.05 -11.26
CA MET A 134 -8.74 -7.39 -11.50
C MET A 134 -7.80 -7.95 -10.42
N PHE A 135 -7.50 -7.17 -9.39
CA PHE A 135 -6.58 -7.56 -8.32
C PHE A 135 -7.34 -7.80 -7.02
N GLY A 136 -7.93 -9.00 -6.91
CA GLY A 136 -8.41 -9.57 -5.66
C GLY A 136 -9.15 -8.56 -4.79
N GLU A 137 -10.29 -8.07 -5.29
CA GLU A 137 -11.13 -7.10 -4.59
C GLU A 137 -11.35 -7.57 -3.16
N LEU A 138 -10.82 -6.78 -2.23
CA LEU A 138 -11.21 -6.84 -0.84
C LEU A 138 -12.26 -5.75 -0.65
N ASP A 139 -13.27 -6.03 0.16
CA ASP A 139 -14.36 -5.09 0.38
C ASP A 139 -13.85 -3.70 0.82
N HIS A 140 -14.55 -2.63 0.43
CA HIS A 140 -14.12 -1.30 0.86
C HIS A 140 -14.21 -1.12 2.39
N GLY A 141 -13.34 -0.25 2.91
CA GLY A 141 -13.38 0.16 4.30
C GLY A 141 -12.89 -0.92 5.25
N ASN A 142 -13.60 -1.11 6.36
CA ASN A 142 -13.12 -1.97 7.44
C ASN A 142 -13.12 -3.45 7.08
N VAL A 143 -14.03 -3.89 6.19
CA VAL A 143 -14.19 -5.31 5.85
C VAL A 143 -12.97 -5.79 5.04
N GLY A 144 -12.68 -5.17 3.90
CA GLY A 144 -11.50 -5.59 3.14
C GLY A 144 -10.18 -5.19 3.79
N ALA A 145 -10.16 -4.22 4.71
CA ALA A 145 -9.00 -4.02 5.56
C ALA A 145 -8.73 -5.26 6.45
N LEU A 146 -9.77 -5.86 7.05
CA LEU A 146 -9.62 -7.08 7.86
C LEU A 146 -9.16 -8.26 7.02
N GLU A 147 -9.72 -8.46 5.82
CA GLU A 147 -9.27 -9.50 4.89
C GLU A 147 -7.80 -9.30 4.49
N ASP A 148 -7.41 -8.05 4.22
CA ASP A 148 -6.04 -7.69 3.87
C ASP A 148 -5.06 -7.96 5.02
N TYR A 149 -5.52 -7.74 6.26
CA TYR A 149 -4.77 -8.00 7.49
C TYR A 149 -4.68 -9.48 7.80
N SER A 150 -5.74 -10.24 7.56
CA SER A 150 -5.74 -11.70 7.64
C SER A 150 -4.62 -12.27 6.77
N LEU A 151 -4.58 -11.86 5.50
CA LEU A 151 -3.55 -12.26 4.55
C LEU A 151 -2.15 -11.77 4.95
N LEU A 152 -2.05 -10.51 5.41
CA LEU A 152 -0.76 -9.90 5.79
C LEU A 152 -0.14 -10.56 7.02
N LEU A 153 -0.96 -10.92 8.00
CA LEU A 153 -0.53 -11.46 9.29
C LEU A 153 -0.55 -12.99 9.32
N GLY A 154 -1.14 -13.65 8.32
CA GLY A 154 -1.36 -15.09 8.31
C GLY A 154 -2.30 -15.54 9.42
N LEU A 155 -3.35 -14.77 9.68
CA LEU A 155 -4.35 -15.02 10.73
C LEU A 155 -5.69 -15.31 10.08
N GLU A 156 -6.41 -16.32 10.54
CA GLU A 156 -7.65 -16.78 9.89
C GLU A 156 -8.90 -16.17 10.51
N GLU A 157 -8.83 -15.80 11.80
CA GLU A 157 -9.99 -15.33 12.57
C GLU A 157 -9.86 -13.84 12.92
N ASP A 158 -10.97 -13.08 12.81
CA ASP A 158 -11.02 -11.66 13.18
C ASP A 158 -10.55 -11.42 14.63
N SER A 159 -10.87 -12.34 15.53
CA SER A 159 -10.44 -12.27 16.93
C SER A 159 -8.91 -12.28 17.07
N GLN A 160 -8.20 -13.02 16.20
CA GLN A 160 -6.74 -13.06 16.17
C GLN A 160 -6.18 -11.74 15.63
N ILE A 161 -6.83 -11.15 14.63
CA ILE A 161 -6.43 -9.85 14.05
C ILE A 161 -6.59 -8.74 15.10
N ILE A 162 -7.72 -8.71 15.80
CA ILE A 162 -7.98 -7.77 16.91
C ILE A 162 -6.92 -7.95 18.00
N GLN A 163 -6.62 -9.19 18.39
CA GLN A 163 -5.58 -9.47 19.37
C GLN A 163 -4.20 -9.00 18.88
N ALA A 164 -3.86 -9.20 17.60
CA ALA A 164 -2.63 -8.72 17.02
C ALA A 164 -2.52 -7.19 17.10
N PHE A 165 -3.60 -6.45 16.82
CA PHE A 165 -3.64 -5.00 16.98
C PHE A 165 -3.48 -4.54 18.43
N GLN A 166 -4.14 -5.21 19.38
CA GLN A 166 -3.96 -4.93 20.80
C GLN A 166 -2.49 -5.13 21.22
N LEU A 167 -1.83 -6.19 20.74
CA LEU A 167 -0.42 -6.45 21.03
C LEU A 167 0.53 -5.44 20.35
N MET A 168 0.20 -4.95 19.15
CA MET A 168 0.94 -3.88 18.47
C MET A 168 0.91 -2.56 19.25
N GLY A 169 -0.19 -2.28 19.95
CA GLY A 169 -0.34 -1.10 20.80
C GLY A 169 0.50 -1.14 22.09
N LEU A 170 1.04 -2.30 22.47
CA LEU A 170 1.87 -2.44 23.66
C LEU A 170 3.32 -2.06 23.39
N LYS A 171 4.03 -1.62 24.44
CA LYS A 171 5.50 -1.52 24.40
C LYS A 171 6.07 -2.88 23.99
N LYS A 172 7.02 -2.91 23.04
CA LYS A 172 7.65 -4.14 22.52
C LYS A 172 8.04 -5.14 23.60
N ARG A 173 8.66 -4.67 24.70
CA ARG A 173 9.08 -5.51 25.85
C ARG A 173 7.94 -6.22 26.59
N VAL A 174 6.71 -5.70 26.47
CA VAL A 174 5.49 -6.22 27.09
C VAL A 174 4.77 -7.13 26.10
N GLY A 175 4.52 -6.64 24.87
CA GLY A 175 3.87 -7.40 23.82
C GLY A 175 4.60 -8.70 23.50
N ASN A 176 5.94 -8.65 23.44
CA ASN A 176 6.74 -9.83 23.09
C ASN A 176 6.74 -10.95 24.15
N LYS A 177 6.14 -10.72 25.32
CA LYS A 177 6.00 -11.75 26.36
C LYS A 177 4.64 -12.45 26.31
N LYS A 178 3.71 -11.96 25.48
CA LYS A 178 2.36 -12.51 25.32
C LYS A 178 2.36 -13.66 24.32
N ALA A 179 1.30 -14.47 24.34
CA ALA A 179 1.11 -15.57 23.40
C ALA A 179 0.96 -15.05 21.95
N CYS A 180 1.36 -15.86 20.96
CA CYS A 180 1.08 -15.57 19.55
C CYS A 180 -0.43 -15.52 19.30
N PRO A 181 -0.95 -14.48 18.62
CA PRO A 181 -2.35 -14.44 18.22
C PRO A 181 -2.80 -15.62 17.35
N CYS A 182 -1.86 -16.21 16.61
CA CYS A 182 -2.09 -17.39 15.79
C CYS A 182 -2.42 -18.68 16.58
N GLY A 183 -2.34 -18.68 17.91
CA GLY A 183 -2.64 -19.86 18.73
C GLY A 183 -1.56 -20.95 18.75
N CYS A 184 -0.38 -20.72 18.15
CA CYS A 184 0.68 -21.73 17.99
C CYS A 184 1.40 -22.16 19.29
N GLY A 185 0.95 -21.69 20.46
CA GLY A 185 1.57 -21.97 21.77
C GLY A 185 2.91 -21.26 22.04
N LYS A 186 3.49 -20.57 21.05
CA LYS A 186 4.73 -19.79 21.21
C LYS A 186 4.45 -18.37 21.75
N ARG A 187 5.49 -17.75 22.30
CA ARG A 187 5.47 -16.31 22.62
C ARG A 187 5.65 -15.48 21.35
N LEU A 188 5.03 -14.30 21.32
CA LEU A 188 5.20 -13.35 20.24
C LEU A 188 6.63 -12.79 20.24
N VAL A 189 7.51 -13.22 19.33
CA VAL A 189 8.89 -12.70 19.31
C VAL A 189 8.97 -11.40 18.48
N ARG A 190 8.15 -11.30 17.44
CA ARG A 190 8.07 -10.16 16.52
C ARG A 190 6.71 -10.18 15.83
N ILE A 191 6.10 -9.01 15.66
CA ILE A 191 4.95 -8.85 14.76
C ILE A 191 5.56 -8.62 13.37
N PRO A 192 5.34 -9.51 12.39
CA PRO A 192 6.00 -9.43 11.10
C PRO A 192 5.34 -8.35 10.25
N VAL A 193 5.75 -7.09 10.42
CA VAL A 193 5.45 -6.02 9.44
C VAL A 193 6.57 -5.92 8.38
N LYS A 194 7.52 -6.87 8.39
CA LYS A 194 8.43 -7.15 7.27
C LYS A 194 8.12 -8.56 6.80
N VAL A 195 7.74 -8.71 5.54
CA VAL A 195 7.55 -10.00 4.87
C VAL A 195 8.81 -10.83 5.09
N ALA A 196 8.72 -11.76 6.04
CA ALA A 196 9.63 -12.85 6.28
C ALA A 196 8.79 -13.88 7.04
N THR A 197 8.29 -14.84 6.28
CA THR A 197 7.76 -16.11 6.77
C THR A 197 8.65 -16.64 7.89
N CYS A 198 8.07 -17.15 8.97
CA CYS A 198 8.87 -17.92 9.91
C CYS A 198 9.37 -19.16 9.15
N SER A 199 10.68 -19.32 9.03
CA SER A 199 11.38 -20.34 8.25
C SER A 199 11.19 -20.26 6.72
N GLY A 200 12.31 -20.18 5.99
CA GLY A 200 12.30 -20.13 4.54
C GLY A 200 11.73 -21.41 3.93
N ARG A 201 10.66 -21.29 3.15
CA ARG A 201 10.29 -22.12 1.99
C ARG A 201 9.16 -21.43 1.22
N LYS A 202 9.17 -21.56 -0.10
CA LYS A 202 8.13 -21.08 -1.03
C LYS A 202 6.79 -21.72 -0.65
N LEU A 203 5.71 -20.92 -0.55
CA LEU A 203 4.34 -21.42 -0.39
C LEU A 203 3.96 -22.33 -1.57
N PRO A 204 3.44 -23.56 -1.33
CA PRO A 204 2.49 -24.17 -2.24
C PRO A 204 1.06 -23.83 -1.79
N LEU A 205 0.23 -23.48 -2.77
CA LEU A 205 -1.22 -23.50 -2.67
C LEU A 205 -1.66 -24.95 -2.39
N HIS A 206 -1.78 -25.36 -1.13
CA HIS A 206 -2.70 -26.42 -0.67
C HIS A 206 -2.62 -26.53 0.85
N ARG A 207 -3.81 -26.66 1.45
CA ARG A 207 -4.11 -26.90 2.86
C ARG A 207 -2.99 -27.61 3.61
N HIS A 208 -2.28 -26.88 4.46
CA HIS A 208 -1.65 -27.33 5.70
C HIS A 208 -0.98 -26.10 6.31
N HIS A 209 -1.45 -25.67 7.49
CA HIS A 209 -0.87 -24.57 8.28
C HIS A 209 0.67 -24.65 8.30
N PRO A 210 1.38 -23.72 7.64
CA PRO A 210 2.81 -23.61 7.79
C PRO A 210 3.12 -22.38 8.64
N THR A 211 3.87 -22.63 9.71
CA THR A 211 4.93 -21.74 10.20
C THR A 211 4.56 -20.56 11.10
N CYS A 212 4.32 -20.93 12.36
CA CYS A 212 4.94 -20.29 13.53
C CYS A 212 6.26 -21.03 13.82
#